data_AF-A0A9E3DC96-F1
#
_entry.id   AF-A0A9E3DC96-F1
#
_cell.length_a   1.000
_cell.length_b   1.000
_cell.length_c   1.000
_cell.angle_alpha   90.00
_cell.angle_beta   90.00
_cell.angle_gamma   90.00
#
_symmetry.space_group_name_H-M   'P 1'
#
loop_
_entity.id
_entity.type
_entity.pdbx_description
1 polymer ?
#
loop_
_entity_poly.entity_id
_entity_poly.type
_entity_poly.pdbx_seq_one_letter_code
_entity_poly.pdbx_strand_id
1 'polypeptide(L)'
;GGWSIHGPPETKAFNDLLDPEADEEKTVRIRELIDSHQNELISGGIVAEKLAARGKLPLQAVEAELKSYAKETPGLVAKRLDGRLVMYRDGSTPAVSKASSAGRARSKAGDSDMPMIDRIKALFSHKGEIEKKVSFLSERRTVLSLQRDQGYEEISALEQKDAELREEFAKARAPLTKRRITTQLVQLRKDIERRQQMLQVLNQQVNVVSTHLHNLELTQQGQRADLPDTEEIANDAAAAEEMLAKLQADNELADSVRTNVGTTSVGASITAGMSEEEQAMFAELESQSAPPTASPDTHAGTERTRAVPASPTTASSSPSQSQSQPRRANPEAT
;
A
#
# COMPACT_ATOMS: atom_id res chain seq x y z
N GLY A 1 -5.60 -11.54 -29.30
CA GLY A 1 -6.67 -10.67 -29.84
C GLY A 1 -7.17 -9.78 -28.73
N GLY A 2 -7.55 -8.54 -29.01
CA GLY A 2 -7.97 -7.60 -27.97
C GLY A 2 -8.35 -6.25 -28.55
N TRP A 3 -9.23 -6.25 -29.56
CA TRP A 3 -9.79 -5.03 -30.11
C TRP A 3 -11.15 -4.83 -29.46
N SER A 4 -11.33 -3.77 -28.67
CA SER A 4 -12.64 -3.38 -28.16
C SER A 4 -13.16 -2.22 -29.01
N ILE A 5 -14.23 -2.46 -29.77
CA ILE A 5 -14.86 -1.43 -30.59
C ILE A 5 -15.92 -0.74 -29.72
N HIS A 6 -15.65 0.51 -29.36
CA HIS A 6 -16.60 1.36 -28.64
C HIS A 6 -17.33 2.27 -29.63
N GLY A 7 -18.65 2.27 -29.59
CA GLY A 7 -19.47 3.12 -30.45
C GLY A 7 -20.74 3.60 -29.74
N PRO A 8 -21.46 4.58 -30.33
CA PRO A 8 -22.75 5.07 -29.83
C PRO A 8 -23.75 3.91 -29.61
N PRO A 9 -24.77 4.06 -28.74
CA PRO A 9 -25.71 2.98 -28.42
C PRO A 9 -26.42 2.41 -29.66
N GLU A 10 -26.55 3.20 -30.72
CA GLU A 10 -27.10 2.80 -32.02
C GLU A 10 -26.23 1.78 -32.78
N THR A 11 -24.92 1.71 -32.49
CA THR A 11 -23.99 0.76 -33.13
C THR A 11 -23.78 -0.51 -32.31
N LYS A 12 -24.55 -0.74 -31.24
CA LYS A 12 -24.39 -1.93 -30.38
C LYS A 12 -24.53 -3.23 -31.18
N ALA A 13 -25.46 -3.28 -32.13
CA ALA A 13 -25.65 -4.45 -33.01
C ALA A 13 -24.44 -4.71 -33.94
N PHE A 14 -23.75 -3.64 -34.38
CA PHE A 14 -22.54 -3.78 -35.19
C PHE A 14 -21.33 -4.17 -34.34
N ASN A 15 -21.24 -3.68 -33.11
CA ASN A 15 -20.20 -4.10 -32.17
C ASN A 15 -20.33 -5.57 -31.80
N ASP A 16 -21.55 -6.09 -31.64
CA ASP A 16 -21.82 -7.53 -31.44
C ASP A 16 -21.41 -8.37 -32.66
N LEU A 17 -21.69 -7.87 -33.87
CA LEU A 17 -21.34 -8.59 -35.11
C LEU A 17 -19.82 -8.63 -35.37
N LEU A 18 -19.08 -7.67 -34.82
CA LEU A 18 -17.64 -7.53 -34.99
C LEU A 18 -16.84 -8.08 -33.81
N ASP A 19 -17.51 -8.59 -32.77
CA ASP A 19 -16.83 -9.27 -31.67
C ASP A 19 -16.49 -10.69 -32.15
N PRO A 20 -15.20 -11.04 -32.33
CA PRO A 20 -14.79 -12.32 -32.91
C PRO A 20 -15.04 -13.51 -31.98
N GLU A 21 -15.55 -13.26 -30.77
CA GLU A 21 -15.69 -14.24 -29.70
C GLU A 21 -17.15 -14.23 -29.22
N ALA A 22 -17.77 -15.42 -29.22
CA ALA A 22 -19.13 -15.57 -28.73
C ALA A 22 -19.19 -15.28 -27.22
N ASP A 23 -20.33 -14.79 -26.72
CA ASP A 23 -20.48 -14.49 -25.30
C ASP A 23 -20.25 -15.71 -24.40
N GLU A 24 -20.53 -16.92 -24.91
CA GLU A 24 -20.24 -18.19 -24.22
C GLU A 24 -18.74 -18.46 -24.08
N GLU A 25 -17.93 -18.11 -25.07
CA GLU A 25 -16.47 -18.28 -24.99
C GLU A 25 -15.85 -17.30 -23.99
N LYS A 26 -16.42 -16.09 -23.90
CA LYS A 26 -16.02 -15.09 -22.89
C LYS A 26 -16.34 -15.58 -21.48
N THR A 27 -17.51 -16.18 -21.25
CA THR A 27 -17.86 -16.70 -19.91
C THR A 27 -16.95 -17.86 -19.50
N VAL A 28 -16.64 -18.77 -20.42
CA VAL A 28 -15.66 -19.86 -20.17
C VAL A 28 -14.29 -19.28 -19.81
N ARG A 29 -13.79 -18.29 -20.56
CA ARG A 29 -12.50 -17.64 -20.24
C ARG A 29 -12.53 -16.93 -18.87
N ILE A 30 -13.65 -16.31 -18.49
CA ILE A 30 -13.81 -15.70 -17.16
C ILE A 30 -13.73 -16.77 -16.07
N ARG A 31 -14.38 -17.93 -16.25
CA ARG A 31 -14.32 -19.05 -15.30
C ARG A 31 -12.91 -19.60 -15.16
N GLU A 32 -12.20 -19.80 -16.27
CA GLU A 32 -10.79 -20.22 -16.25
C GLU A 32 -9.90 -19.22 -15.51
N LEU A 33 -10.12 -17.92 -15.72
CA LEU A 33 -9.40 -16.87 -14.99
C LEU A 33 -9.72 -16.89 -13.50
N ILE A 34 -10.97 -17.09 -13.11
CA ILE A 34 -11.36 -17.26 -11.70
C ILE A 34 -10.65 -18.46 -11.08
N ASP A 35 -10.64 -19.60 -11.77
CA ASP A 35 -10.00 -20.83 -11.31
C ASP A 35 -8.49 -20.68 -11.15
N SER A 36 -7.84 -20.02 -12.12
CA SER A 36 -6.40 -19.70 -12.05
C SER A 36 -6.04 -18.80 -10.86
N HIS A 37 -7.01 -18.04 -10.34
CA HIS A 37 -6.86 -17.11 -9.23
C HIS A 37 -7.53 -17.59 -7.94
N GLN A 38 -7.81 -18.90 -7.80
CA GLN A 38 -8.34 -19.44 -6.54
C GLN A 38 -7.44 -19.15 -5.34
N ASN A 39 -6.13 -19.03 -5.54
CA ASN A 39 -5.21 -18.65 -4.47
C ASN A 39 -5.48 -17.23 -3.93
N GLU A 40 -5.93 -16.29 -4.78
CA GLU A 40 -6.30 -14.93 -4.36
C GLU A 40 -7.60 -14.92 -3.52
N LEU A 41 -8.50 -15.91 -3.71
CA LEU A 41 -9.69 -16.09 -2.87
C LEU A 41 -9.35 -16.43 -1.42
N ILE A 42 -8.18 -17.04 -1.18
CA ILE A 42 -7.69 -17.37 0.17
C ILE A 42 -7.06 -16.13 0.83
N SER A 43 -6.40 -15.25 0.06
CA SER A 43 -5.64 -14.13 0.62
C SER A 43 -6.41 -12.83 0.78
N GLY A 44 -7.46 -12.57 -0.03
CA GLY A 44 -8.14 -11.27 0.01
C GLY A 44 -9.33 -11.09 -0.93
N GLY A 45 -9.74 -12.13 -1.65
CA GLY A 45 -10.82 -12.07 -2.62
C GLY A 45 -10.37 -11.56 -4.00
N ILE A 46 -11.19 -11.83 -5.00
CA ILE A 46 -10.96 -11.47 -6.40
C ILE A 46 -11.77 -10.22 -6.73
N VAL A 47 -11.08 -9.15 -7.14
CA VAL A 47 -11.71 -7.89 -7.58
C VAL A 47 -12.06 -7.96 -9.06
N ALA A 48 -13.30 -7.63 -9.42
CA ALA A 48 -13.80 -7.68 -10.81
C ALA A 48 -12.97 -6.82 -11.77
N GLU A 49 -12.52 -5.64 -11.34
CA GLU A 49 -11.67 -4.76 -12.15
C GLU A 49 -10.32 -5.38 -12.51
N LYS A 50 -9.70 -6.08 -11.55
CA LYS A 50 -8.42 -6.76 -11.77
C LYS A 50 -8.59 -7.91 -12.77
N LEU A 51 -9.69 -8.65 -12.66
CA LEU A 51 -10.03 -9.73 -13.59
C LEU A 51 -10.34 -9.19 -14.99
N ALA A 52 -11.09 -8.08 -15.08
CA ALA A 52 -11.41 -7.40 -16.33
C ALA A 52 -10.16 -6.84 -17.02
N ALA A 53 -9.26 -6.19 -16.27
CA ALA A 53 -8.01 -5.65 -16.80
C ALA A 53 -7.07 -6.75 -17.32
N ARG A 54 -6.99 -7.89 -16.62
CA ARG A 54 -6.19 -9.05 -17.05
C ARG A 54 -6.79 -9.74 -18.27
N GLY A 55 -8.10 -9.99 -18.25
CA GLY A 55 -8.82 -10.66 -19.34
C GLY A 55 -9.03 -9.77 -20.56
N LYS A 56 -8.86 -8.45 -20.44
CA LYS A 56 -9.28 -7.44 -21.43
C LYS A 56 -10.75 -7.61 -21.81
N LEU A 57 -11.58 -7.94 -20.82
CA LEU A 57 -12.99 -8.24 -20.97
C LEU A 57 -13.85 -7.08 -20.46
N PRO A 58 -15.06 -6.89 -20.99
CA PRO A 58 -15.96 -5.84 -20.52
C PRO A 58 -16.35 -6.07 -19.06
N LEU A 59 -16.19 -5.04 -18.23
CA LEU A 59 -16.42 -5.09 -16.78
C LEU A 59 -17.83 -5.61 -16.42
N GLN A 60 -18.85 -5.26 -17.21
CA GLN A 60 -20.23 -5.69 -16.97
C GLN A 60 -20.42 -7.21 -17.13
N ALA A 61 -19.75 -7.83 -18.10
CA ALA A 61 -19.81 -9.28 -18.30
C ALA A 61 -19.10 -10.01 -17.15
N VAL A 62 -17.93 -9.49 -16.74
CA VAL A 62 -17.17 -10.02 -15.60
C VAL A 62 -17.97 -9.91 -14.29
N GLU A 63 -18.64 -8.78 -14.05
CA GLU A 63 -19.48 -8.61 -12.85
C GLU A 63 -20.69 -9.55 -12.84
N ALA A 64 -21.32 -9.80 -14.00
CA ALA A 64 -22.43 -10.74 -14.12
C ALA A 64 -21.97 -12.17 -13.83
N GLU A 65 -20.82 -12.56 -14.38
CA GLU A 65 -20.30 -13.92 -14.25
C GLU A 65 -19.72 -14.20 -12.86
N LEU A 66 -19.08 -13.22 -12.20
CA LEU A 66 -18.67 -13.36 -10.80
C LEU A 66 -19.88 -13.61 -9.88
N LYS A 67 -21.03 -13.02 -10.19
CA LYS A 67 -22.27 -13.24 -9.42
C LYS A 67 -22.92 -14.58 -9.72
N SER A 68 -22.88 -15.07 -10.97
CA SER A 68 -23.39 -16.41 -11.31
C SER A 68 -22.50 -17.48 -10.69
N TYR A 69 -21.18 -17.36 -10.83
CA TYR A 69 -20.21 -18.29 -10.29
C TYR A 69 -20.27 -18.39 -8.75
N ALA A 70 -20.42 -17.26 -8.05
CA ALA A 70 -20.61 -17.26 -6.60
C ALA A 70 -21.94 -17.90 -6.14
N LYS A 71 -22.97 -17.92 -6.99
CA LYS A 71 -24.23 -18.63 -6.69
C LYS A 71 -24.13 -20.13 -6.98
N GLU A 72 -23.37 -20.51 -8.01
CA GLU A 72 -23.16 -21.91 -8.40
C GLU A 72 -22.25 -22.65 -7.38
N THR A 73 -21.26 -21.95 -6.82
CA THR A 73 -20.30 -22.56 -5.90
C THR A 73 -20.62 -22.23 -4.43
N PRO A 74 -21.02 -23.21 -3.61
CA PRO A 74 -21.33 -22.97 -2.21
C PRO A 74 -20.07 -22.52 -1.45
N GLY A 75 -20.21 -21.48 -0.63
CA GLY A 75 -19.09 -20.91 0.14
C GLY A 75 -18.33 -19.79 -0.57
N LEU A 76 -18.82 -19.28 -1.71
CA LEU A 76 -18.35 -18.04 -2.32
C LEU A 76 -19.46 -16.98 -2.25
N VAL A 77 -19.07 -15.73 -2.01
CA VAL A 77 -19.99 -14.60 -1.97
C VAL A 77 -19.39 -13.46 -2.78
N ALA A 78 -20.17 -12.92 -3.72
CA ALA A 78 -19.83 -11.72 -4.47
C ALA A 78 -20.57 -10.51 -3.86
N LYS A 79 -19.81 -9.52 -3.38
CA LYS A 79 -20.37 -8.29 -2.79
C LYS A 79 -19.67 -7.06 -3.34
N ARG A 80 -20.41 -5.95 -3.40
CA ARG A 80 -19.83 -4.66 -3.77
C ARG A 80 -19.19 -4.01 -2.55
N LEU A 81 -17.87 -3.85 -2.59
CA LEU A 81 -17.07 -3.13 -1.60
C LEU A 81 -16.55 -1.87 -2.27
N ASP A 82 -16.91 -0.70 -1.73
CA ASP A 82 -16.46 0.60 -2.24
C ASP A 82 -16.72 0.82 -3.75
N GLY A 83 -17.93 0.46 -4.21
CA GLY A 83 -18.31 0.55 -5.62
C GLY A 83 -17.74 -0.56 -6.52
N ARG A 84 -16.75 -1.33 -6.05
CA ARG A 84 -16.12 -2.42 -6.80
C ARG A 84 -16.72 -3.76 -6.42
N LEU A 85 -17.00 -4.62 -7.39
CA LEU A 85 -17.45 -5.98 -7.09
C LEU A 85 -16.26 -6.86 -6.72
N VAL A 86 -16.31 -7.46 -5.54
CA VAL A 86 -15.29 -8.39 -5.03
C VAL A 86 -15.96 -9.72 -4.68
N MET A 87 -15.36 -10.82 -5.13
CA MET A 87 -15.75 -12.18 -4.75
C MET A 87 -14.80 -12.72 -3.70
N TYR A 88 -15.33 -13.23 -2.60
CA TYR A 88 -14.54 -13.79 -1.50
C TYR A 88 -15.18 -15.07 -0.98
N ARG A 89 -14.41 -15.87 -0.25
CA ARG A 89 -14.94 -17.07 0.43
C ARG A 89 -15.81 -16.67 1.61
N ASP A 90 -16.95 -17.31 1.76
CA ASP A 90 -17.85 -17.12 2.90
C ASP A 90 -17.09 -17.42 4.20
N GLY A 91 -17.05 -16.46 5.12
CA GLY A 91 -16.17 -16.46 6.31
C GLY A 91 -14.84 -15.71 6.17
N SER A 92 -14.48 -15.21 4.98
CA SER A 92 -13.27 -14.41 4.71
C SER A 92 -13.59 -12.95 4.37
N THR A 93 -14.77 -12.43 4.72
CA THR A 93 -15.13 -11.04 4.45
C THR A 93 -14.17 -10.08 5.18
N PRO A 94 -13.40 -9.24 4.48
CA PRO A 94 -12.82 -8.08 5.13
C PRO A 94 -13.98 -7.15 5.51
N ALA A 95 -14.13 -6.87 6.80
CA ALA A 95 -15.09 -5.89 7.31
C ALA A 95 -14.67 -4.46 6.91
N VAL A 96 -14.82 -4.10 5.63
CA VAL A 96 -14.61 -2.73 5.15
C VAL A 96 -15.85 -1.90 5.50
N SER A 97 -15.62 -0.95 6.40
CA SER A 97 -16.48 0.11 6.88
C SER A 97 -17.29 0.78 5.76
N LYS A 98 -18.63 0.73 5.87
CA LYS A 98 -19.52 1.60 5.12
C LYS A 98 -19.64 2.95 5.83
N ALA A 99 -18.80 3.92 5.44
CA ALA A 99 -19.17 5.32 5.57
C ALA A 99 -19.78 5.77 4.23
N SER A 100 -20.94 6.42 4.29
CA SER A 100 -21.72 7.01 3.18
C SER A 100 -22.69 6.08 2.40
N SER A 101 -23.93 5.98 2.88
CA SER A 101 -25.09 6.36 2.07
C SER A 101 -26.32 6.53 2.97
N ALA A 102 -26.79 7.76 3.05
CA ALA A 102 -28.04 8.12 3.69
C ALA A 102 -29.22 7.54 2.90
N GLY A 103 -30.16 6.88 3.59
CA GLY A 103 -31.50 6.63 3.05
C GLY A 103 -32.12 5.28 3.42
N ARG A 104 -32.88 5.27 4.53
CA ARG A 104 -34.03 4.39 4.84
C ARG A 104 -33.92 2.90 4.44
N ALA A 105 -33.88 2.03 5.45
CA ALA A 105 -35.03 1.24 5.90
C ALA A 105 -34.61 0.23 6.99
N ARG A 106 -35.50 0.06 7.96
CA ARG A 106 -35.37 -0.84 9.12
C ARG A 106 -35.17 -2.30 8.69
N SER A 107 -34.10 -2.94 9.14
CA SER A 107 -34.09 -4.40 9.38
C SER A 107 -33.11 -4.76 10.49
N LYS A 108 -33.63 -5.52 11.47
CA LYS A 108 -32.94 -6.15 12.60
C LYS A 108 -31.77 -7.03 12.14
N ALA A 109 -30.54 -6.66 12.53
CA ALA A 109 -29.36 -7.50 12.80
C ALA A 109 -28.18 -6.54 13.04
N GLY A 110 -28.11 -5.99 14.25
CA GLY A 110 -27.27 -4.85 14.59
C GLY A 110 -25.90 -5.23 15.11
N ASP A 111 -24.94 -5.47 14.22
CA ASP A 111 -23.52 -5.63 14.59
C ASP A 111 -22.53 -4.95 13.64
N SER A 112 -23.03 -4.26 12.59
CA SER A 112 -22.18 -3.78 11.49
C SER A 112 -21.90 -2.28 11.46
N ASP A 113 -22.42 -1.51 12.42
CA ASP A 113 -22.37 -0.03 12.38
C ASP A 113 -21.66 0.63 13.58
N MET A 114 -20.99 -0.15 14.43
CA MET A 114 -20.16 0.43 15.49
C MET A 114 -18.79 0.86 14.94
N PRO A 115 -18.26 2.04 15.32
CA PRO A 115 -16.88 2.41 15.05
C PRO A 115 -15.94 1.36 15.65
N MET A 116 -14.75 1.21 15.07
CA MET A 116 -13.85 0.09 15.38
C MET A 116 -13.49 0.04 16.88
N ILE A 117 -13.28 1.19 17.51
CA ILE A 117 -13.10 1.33 18.96
C ILE A 117 -14.28 0.74 19.75
N ASP A 118 -15.51 0.98 19.32
CA ASP A 118 -16.70 0.47 19.99
C ASP A 118 -16.87 -1.04 19.79
N ARG A 119 -16.43 -1.58 18.65
CA ARG A 119 -16.34 -3.04 18.45
C ARG A 119 -15.29 -3.68 19.32
N ILE A 120 -14.10 -3.07 19.44
CA ILE A 120 -13.06 -3.56 20.34
C ILE A 120 -13.58 -3.53 21.77
N LYS A 121 -14.18 -2.43 22.22
CA LYS A 121 -14.77 -2.33 23.56
C LYS A 121 -15.86 -3.38 23.79
N ALA A 122 -16.76 -3.59 22.82
CA ALA A 122 -17.81 -4.59 22.90
C ALA A 122 -17.27 -6.03 22.94
N LEU A 123 -16.28 -6.36 22.12
CA LEU A 123 -15.64 -7.68 22.11
C LEU A 123 -14.86 -7.91 23.42
N PHE A 124 -14.18 -6.89 23.92
CA PHE A 124 -13.36 -6.99 25.12
C PHE A 124 -14.15 -6.96 26.43
N SER A 125 -15.32 -6.30 26.46
CA SER A 125 -16.22 -6.28 27.62
C SER A 125 -16.89 -7.63 27.89
N HIS A 126 -17.03 -8.49 26.87
CA HIS A 126 -17.61 -9.82 27.04
C HIS A 126 -16.55 -10.84 27.46
N LYS A 127 -16.61 -11.24 28.73
CA LYS A 127 -15.71 -12.22 29.36
C LYS A 127 -16.10 -13.63 28.90
N GLY A 128 -15.29 -14.25 28.03
CA GLY A 128 -15.49 -15.64 27.58
C GLY A 128 -15.28 -15.88 26.08
N GLU A 129 -15.15 -14.83 25.27
CA GLU A 129 -15.01 -14.96 23.80
C GLU A 129 -13.56 -14.84 23.33
N ILE A 130 -12.64 -15.58 23.93
CA ILE A 130 -11.20 -15.51 23.58
C ILE A 130 -10.96 -15.90 22.11
N GLU A 131 -11.65 -16.93 21.62
CA GLU A 131 -11.52 -17.38 20.23
C GLU A 131 -11.95 -16.31 19.23
N LYS A 132 -13.03 -15.58 19.51
CA LYS A 132 -13.48 -14.47 18.65
C LYS A 132 -12.53 -13.28 18.68
N LYS A 133 -11.89 -13.01 19.83
CA LYS A 133 -10.86 -11.97 19.95
C LYS A 133 -9.62 -12.35 19.14
N VAL A 134 -9.20 -13.61 19.19
CA VAL A 134 -8.07 -14.12 18.40
C VAL A 134 -8.40 -14.06 16.91
N SER A 135 -9.59 -14.50 16.48
CA SER A 135 -10.00 -14.40 15.07
C SER A 135 -10.06 -12.95 14.59
N PHE A 136 -10.61 -12.04 15.39
CA PHE A 136 -10.69 -10.62 15.05
C PHE A 136 -9.31 -9.95 14.96
N LEU A 137 -8.41 -10.19 15.92
CA LEU A 137 -7.07 -9.59 15.91
C LEU A 137 -6.17 -10.18 14.83
N SER A 138 -6.29 -11.49 14.56
CA SER A 138 -5.59 -12.13 13.45
C SER A 138 -6.08 -11.59 12.10
N GLU A 139 -7.37 -11.39 11.91
CA GLU A 139 -7.95 -10.72 10.73
C GLU A 139 -7.45 -9.27 10.62
N ARG A 140 -7.43 -8.52 11.73
CA ARG A 140 -6.93 -7.15 11.71
C ARG A 140 -5.45 -7.10 11.32
N ARG A 141 -4.64 -8.05 11.81
CA ARG A 141 -3.22 -8.15 11.46
C ARG A 141 -3.03 -8.40 9.96
N THR A 142 -3.82 -9.28 9.35
CA THR A 142 -3.70 -9.54 7.90
C THR A 142 -4.09 -8.32 7.08
N VAL A 143 -5.17 -7.62 7.46
CA VAL A 143 -5.58 -6.36 6.80
C VAL A 143 -4.49 -5.29 6.91
N LEU A 144 -3.93 -5.08 8.11
CA LEU A 144 -2.85 -4.10 8.31
C LEU A 144 -1.57 -4.47 7.53
N SER A 145 -1.24 -5.76 7.45
CA SER A 145 -0.12 -6.23 6.64
C SER A 145 -0.36 -5.96 5.16
N LEU A 146 -1.57 -6.20 4.65
CA LEU A 146 -1.92 -5.93 3.26
C LEU A 146 -1.84 -4.44 2.94
N GLN A 147 -2.36 -3.57 3.82
CA GLN A 147 -2.26 -2.12 3.66
C GLN A 147 -0.80 -1.65 3.66
N ARG A 148 0.04 -2.24 4.49
CA ARG A 148 1.48 -1.96 4.51
C ARG A 148 2.14 -2.38 3.20
N ASP A 149 1.85 -3.58 2.71
CA ASP A 149 2.44 -4.10 1.47
C ASP A 149 2.02 -3.25 0.26
N GLN A 150 0.74 -2.87 0.19
CA GLN A 150 0.24 -1.90 -0.80
C GLN A 150 0.95 -0.54 -0.68
N GLY A 151 1.16 -0.05 0.55
CA GLY A 151 1.89 1.21 0.77
C GLY A 151 3.34 1.16 0.26
N TYR A 152 4.01 0.00 0.36
CA TYR A 152 5.35 -0.17 -0.24
C TYR A 152 5.33 -0.14 -1.77
N GLU A 153 4.33 -0.80 -2.40
CA GLU A 153 4.16 -0.74 -3.86
C GLU A 153 3.90 0.70 -4.34
N GLU A 154 3.06 1.43 -3.61
CA GLU A 154 2.74 2.83 -3.90
C GLU A 154 3.95 3.76 -3.74
N ILE A 155 4.82 3.53 -2.76
CA ILE A 155 6.08 4.28 -2.62
C ILE A 155 7.02 3.95 -3.78
N SER A 156 7.19 2.68 -4.11
CA SER A 156 8.05 2.27 -5.23
C SER A 156 7.61 2.93 -6.55
N ALA A 157 6.30 3.03 -6.78
CA ALA A 157 5.75 3.72 -7.95
C ALA A 157 6.01 5.25 -7.93
N LEU A 158 6.03 5.90 -6.75
CA LEU A 158 6.41 7.32 -6.64
C LEU A 158 7.91 7.53 -6.84
N GLU A 159 8.76 6.63 -6.33
CA GLU A 159 10.21 6.68 -6.50
C GLU A 159 10.60 6.51 -7.98
N GLN A 160 9.91 5.65 -8.72
CA GLN A 160 10.09 5.54 -10.18
C GLN A 160 9.76 6.85 -10.88
N LYS A 161 8.64 7.50 -10.53
CA LYS A 161 8.27 8.83 -11.08
C LYS A 161 9.27 9.92 -10.70
N ASP A 162 9.80 9.89 -9.47
CA ASP A 162 10.86 10.81 -9.04
C ASP A 162 12.13 10.62 -9.88
N ALA A 163 12.53 9.37 -10.16
CA ALA A 163 13.64 9.08 -11.05
C ALA A 163 13.39 9.56 -12.48
N GLU A 164 12.20 9.32 -13.04
CA GLU A 164 11.79 9.80 -14.36
C GLU A 164 11.87 11.33 -14.47
N LEU A 165 11.33 12.06 -13.49
CA LEU A 165 11.38 13.52 -13.47
C LEU A 165 12.80 14.07 -13.31
N ARG A 166 13.69 13.36 -12.58
CA ARG A 166 15.11 13.74 -12.52
C ARG A 166 15.80 13.58 -13.87
N GLU A 167 15.50 12.51 -14.60
CA GLU A 167 16.00 12.36 -15.96
C GLU A 167 15.46 13.44 -16.91
N GLU A 168 14.17 13.76 -16.80
CA GLU A 168 13.56 14.85 -17.57
C GLU A 168 14.19 16.19 -17.25
N PHE A 169 14.51 16.45 -15.97
CA PHE A 169 15.22 17.65 -15.54
C PHE A 169 16.61 17.75 -16.20
N ALA A 170 17.35 16.65 -16.24
CA ALA A 170 18.67 16.59 -16.87
C ALA A 170 18.60 16.81 -18.39
N LYS A 171 17.55 16.30 -19.05
CA LYS A 171 17.31 16.47 -20.49
C LYS A 171 16.77 17.87 -20.83
N ALA A 172 16.08 18.54 -19.90
CA ALA A 172 15.46 19.83 -20.12
C ALA A 172 16.50 20.96 -20.24
N ARG A 173 16.50 21.64 -21.41
CA ARG A 173 17.35 22.82 -21.65
C ARG A 173 16.72 24.14 -21.19
N ALA A 174 15.39 24.21 -21.18
CA ALA A 174 14.68 25.45 -20.87
C ALA A 174 14.57 25.65 -19.34
N PRO A 175 14.97 26.82 -18.80
CA PRO A 175 14.96 27.07 -17.36
C PRO A 175 13.54 27.04 -16.79
N LEU A 176 12.53 27.47 -17.54
CA LEU A 176 11.13 27.41 -17.11
C LEU A 176 10.65 25.96 -16.94
N THR A 177 11.04 25.07 -17.85
CA THR A 177 10.72 23.63 -17.75
C THR A 177 11.42 23.01 -16.55
N LYS A 178 12.70 23.32 -16.33
CA LYS A 178 13.44 22.87 -15.16
C LYS A 178 12.76 23.29 -13.85
N ARG A 179 12.34 24.56 -13.73
CA ARG A 179 11.62 25.05 -12.55
C ARG A 179 10.32 24.30 -12.31
N ARG A 180 9.52 24.05 -13.35
CA ARG A 180 8.28 23.26 -13.25
C ARG A 180 8.55 21.83 -12.76
N ILE A 181 9.58 21.18 -13.32
CA ILE A 181 9.97 19.82 -12.93
C ILE A 181 10.45 19.81 -11.47
N THR A 182 11.22 20.80 -11.03
CA THR A 182 11.64 20.94 -9.62
C THR A 182 10.44 21.07 -8.69
N THR A 183 9.45 21.90 -9.00
CA THR A 183 8.22 21.99 -8.20
C THR A 183 7.50 20.64 -8.11
N GLN A 184 7.43 19.89 -9.22
CA GLN A 184 6.84 18.54 -9.22
C GLN A 184 7.64 17.55 -8.37
N LEU A 185 8.97 17.60 -8.43
CA LEU A 185 9.85 16.77 -7.62
C LEU A 185 9.71 17.10 -6.11
N VAL A 186 9.61 18.37 -5.73
CA VAL A 186 9.40 18.75 -4.31
C VAL A 186 8.08 18.19 -3.81
N GLN A 187 7.02 18.30 -4.62
CA GLN A 187 5.72 17.71 -4.27
C GLN A 187 5.81 16.18 -4.13
N LEU A 188 6.46 15.48 -5.06
CA LEU A 188 6.63 14.04 -4.97
C LEU A 188 7.45 13.61 -3.75
N ARG A 189 8.53 14.31 -3.39
CA ARG A 189 9.31 14.01 -2.17
C ARG A 189 8.45 14.14 -0.93
N LYS A 190 7.66 15.21 -0.82
CA LYS A 190 6.71 15.38 0.29
C LYS A 190 5.65 14.27 0.30
N ASP A 191 5.15 13.85 -0.86
CA ASP A 191 4.16 12.76 -0.97
C ASP A 191 4.78 11.42 -0.51
N ILE A 192 6.04 11.14 -0.87
CA ILE A 192 6.80 9.97 -0.41
C ILE A 192 6.98 10.01 1.11
N GLU A 193 7.44 11.12 1.68
CA GLU A 193 7.65 11.28 3.12
C GLU A 193 6.35 11.04 3.90
N ARG A 194 5.22 11.58 3.44
CA ARG A 194 3.91 11.35 4.08
C ARG A 194 3.51 9.87 4.05
N ARG A 195 3.73 9.18 2.93
CA ARG A 195 3.47 7.73 2.84
C ARG A 195 4.42 6.90 3.71
N GLN A 196 5.68 7.31 3.83
CA GLN A 196 6.63 6.66 4.75
C GLN A 196 6.18 6.81 6.21
N GLN A 197 5.69 7.99 6.61
CA GLN A 197 5.11 8.20 7.95
C GLN A 197 3.89 7.30 8.19
N MET A 198 3.00 7.19 7.21
CA MET A 198 1.86 6.28 7.30
C MET A 198 2.30 4.81 7.46
N LEU A 199 3.31 4.36 6.70
CA LEU A 199 3.87 3.01 6.84
C LEU A 199 4.52 2.78 8.21
N GLN A 200 5.13 3.79 8.80
CA GLN A 200 5.68 3.71 10.16
C GLN A 200 4.57 3.47 11.18
N VAL A 201 3.44 4.19 11.07
CA VAL A 201 2.26 3.99 11.93
C VAL A 201 1.65 2.60 11.72
N LEU A 202 1.50 2.15 10.47
CA LEU A 202 0.99 0.81 10.17
C LEU A 202 1.88 -0.29 10.77
N ASN A 203 3.21 -0.16 10.68
CA ASN A 203 4.13 -1.10 11.32
C ASN A 203 3.99 -1.11 12.85
N GLN A 204 3.84 0.06 13.47
CA GLN A 204 3.60 0.14 14.91
C GLN A 204 2.30 -0.56 15.29
N GLN A 205 1.21 -0.34 14.54
CA GLN A 205 -0.07 -1.03 14.76
C GLN A 205 0.04 -2.55 14.60
N VAL A 206 0.77 -3.03 13.57
CA VAL A 206 1.00 -4.48 13.39
C VAL A 206 1.74 -5.07 14.59
N ASN A 207 2.74 -4.37 15.13
CA ASN A 207 3.49 -4.83 16.30
C ASN A 207 2.61 -4.89 17.55
N VAL A 208 1.81 -3.85 17.81
CA VAL A 208 0.87 -3.79 18.94
C VAL A 208 -0.15 -4.94 18.85
N VAL A 209 -0.80 -5.11 17.68
CA VAL A 209 -1.74 -6.21 17.45
C VAL A 209 -1.07 -7.58 17.60
N SER A 210 0.18 -7.73 17.13
CA SER A 210 0.92 -8.98 17.29
C SER A 210 1.22 -9.31 18.75
N THR A 211 1.57 -8.30 19.56
CA THR A 211 1.74 -8.47 21.01
C THR A 211 0.43 -8.86 21.68
N HIS A 212 -0.70 -8.24 21.32
CA HIS A 212 -2.01 -8.61 21.89
C HIS A 212 -2.43 -10.03 21.49
N LEU A 213 -2.21 -10.41 20.23
CA LEU A 213 -2.49 -11.75 19.73
C LEU A 213 -1.67 -12.79 20.53
N HIS A 214 -0.37 -12.52 20.71
CA HIS A 214 0.50 -13.38 21.49
C HIS A 214 0.04 -13.52 22.96
N ASN A 215 -0.33 -12.42 23.62
CA ASN A 215 -0.83 -12.45 25.00
C ASN A 215 -2.15 -13.23 25.13
N LEU A 216 -3.03 -13.14 24.12
CA LEU A 216 -4.27 -13.92 24.08
C LEU A 216 -4.01 -15.41 23.83
N GLU A 217 -3.07 -15.77 22.97
CA GLU A 217 -2.64 -17.16 22.78
C GLU A 217 -2.06 -17.75 24.07
N LEU A 218 -1.24 -16.97 24.79
CA LEU A 218 -0.67 -17.36 26.09
C LEU A 218 -1.76 -17.63 27.12
N THR A 219 -2.78 -16.78 27.14
CA THR A 219 -3.97 -16.93 27.99
C THR A 219 -4.79 -18.16 27.60
N GLN A 220 -4.94 -18.43 26.30
CA GLN A 220 -5.63 -19.63 25.79
C GLN A 220 -4.91 -20.91 26.22
N GLN A 221 -3.58 -20.87 26.31
CA GLN A 221 -2.75 -21.97 26.80
C GLN A 221 -2.80 -22.15 28.33
N GLY A 222 -3.61 -21.37 29.05
CA GLY A 222 -3.79 -21.49 30.50
C GLY A 222 -2.64 -20.89 31.31
N GLN A 223 -1.66 -20.27 30.68
CA GLN A 223 -0.69 -19.43 31.37
C GLN A 223 -1.40 -18.11 31.68
N ARG A 224 -1.73 -17.89 32.95
CA ARG A 224 -2.17 -16.60 33.47
C ARG A 224 -1.01 -15.61 33.38
N ALA A 225 -0.70 -15.15 32.19
CA ALA A 225 -0.05 -13.86 32.03
C ALA A 225 -1.04 -12.78 32.47
N ASP A 226 -0.54 -11.72 33.11
CA ASP A 226 -1.32 -10.50 33.27
C ASP A 226 -1.73 -10.05 31.86
N LEU A 227 -3.00 -10.27 31.56
CA LEU A 227 -3.60 -9.76 30.34
C LEU A 227 -3.52 -8.24 30.43
N PRO A 228 -2.98 -7.54 29.42
CA PRO A 228 -3.12 -6.10 29.36
C PRO A 228 -4.60 -5.75 29.50
N ASP A 229 -4.88 -4.78 30.37
CA ASP A 229 -6.25 -4.47 30.75
C ASP A 229 -7.02 -4.05 29.49
N THR A 230 -8.29 -4.41 29.43
CA THR A 230 -9.13 -4.09 28.26
C THR A 230 -9.18 -2.58 27.95
N GLU A 231 -8.91 -1.78 28.97
CA GLU A 231 -8.77 -0.33 28.88
C GLU A 231 -7.46 0.08 28.20
N GLU A 232 -6.33 -0.58 28.49
CA GLU A 232 -5.05 -0.32 27.82
C GLU A 232 -5.12 -0.64 26.33
N ILE A 233 -5.71 -1.78 25.95
CA ILE A 233 -5.90 -2.16 24.54
C ILE A 233 -6.78 -1.16 23.80
N ALA A 234 -7.87 -0.71 24.43
CA ALA A 234 -8.77 0.28 23.84
C ALA A 234 -8.10 1.65 23.71
N ASN A 235 -7.25 2.03 24.68
CA ASN A 235 -6.51 3.28 24.67
C ASN A 235 -5.41 3.27 23.59
N ASP A 236 -4.68 2.16 23.44
CA ASP A 236 -3.67 2.00 22.39
C ASP A 236 -4.30 2.05 20.99
N ALA A 237 -5.45 1.39 20.81
CA ALA A 237 -6.22 1.45 19.58
C ALA A 237 -6.74 2.87 19.29
N ALA A 238 -7.25 3.58 20.30
CA ALA A 238 -7.73 4.95 20.16
C ALA A 238 -6.60 5.93 19.82
N ALA A 239 -5.44 5.83 20.48
CA ALA A 239 -4.28 6.66 20.20
C ALA A 239 -3.76 6.43 18.78
N ALA A 240 -3.77 5.17 18.32
CA ALA A 240 -3.36 4.83 16.96
C ALA A 240 -4.36 5.32 15.91
N GLU A 241 -5.67 5.30 16.19
CA GLU A 241 -6.70 5.90 15.32
C GLU A 241 -6.60 7.42 15.28
N GLU A 242 -6.33 8.09 16.40
CA GLU A 242 -6.13 9.54 16.44
C GLU A 242 -4.91 9.96 15.62
N MET A 243 -3.80 9.22 15.70
CA MET A 243 -2.63 9.46 14.86
C MET A 243 -2.92 9.27 13.37
N LEU A 244 -3.68 8.23 12.99
CA LEU A 244 -4.09 8.04 11.60
C LEU A 244 -5.03 9.14 11.12
N ALA A 245 -6.00 9.53 11.94
CA ALA A 245 -6.93 10.61 11.63
C ALA A 245 -6.19 11.94 11.46
N LYS A 246 -5.17 12.21 12.30
CA LYS A 246 -4.31 13.38 12.17
C LYS A 246 -3.50 13.36 10.89
N LEU A 247 -2.86 12.23 10.56
CA LEU A 247 -2.11 12.09 9.30
C LEU A 247 -3.02 12.21 8.07
N GLN A 248 -4.25 11.70 8.14
CA GLN A 248 -5.24 11.86 7.07
C GLN A 248 -5.69 13.31 6.93
N ALA A 249 -5.98 14.01 8.02
CA ALA A 249 -6.32 15.42 8.02
C ALA A 249 -5.16 16.28 7.47
N ASP A 250 -3.92 15.96 7.84
CA ASP A 250 -2.73 16.62 7.31
C ASP A 250 -2.58 16.35 5.80
N ASN A 251 -2.98 15.16 5.33
CA ASN A 251 -2.95 14.80 3.91
C ASN A 251 -4.05 15.53 3.11
N GLU A 252 -5.28 15.60 3.64
CA GLU A 252 -6.38 16.36 3.03
C GLU A 252 -6.06 17.87 2.97
N LEU A 253 -5.44 18.41 4.02
CA LEU A 253 -4.96 19.79 4.03
C LEU A 253 -3.87 19.99 2.97
N ALA A 254 -2.90 19.08 2.87
CA ALA A 254 -1.85 19.14 1.85
C ALA A 254 -2.41 19.05 0.42
N ASP A 255 -3.40 18.18 0.18
CA ASP A 255 -4.08 18.07 -1.12
C ASP A 255 -4.92 19.31 -1.43
N SER A 256 -5.53 19.96 -0.42
CA SER A 256 -6.21 21.24 -0.61
C SER A 256 -5.23 22.37 -0.97
N VAL A 257 -4.03 22.37 -0.39
CA VAL A 257 -2.94 23.31 -0.75
C VAL A 257 -2.44 23.01 -2.17
N ARG A 258 -2.27 21.75 -2.54
CA ARG A 258 -1.91 21.33 -3.91
C ARG A 258 -2.95 21.77 -4.94
N THR A 259 -4.23 21.60 -4.64
CA THR A 259 -5.34 21.97 -5.52
C THR A 259 -5.44 23.49 -5.65
N ASN A 260 -5.28 24.24 -4.56
CA ASN A 260 -5.31 25.70 -4.60
C ASN A 260 -4.07 26.27 -5.32
N VAL A 261 -2.88 25.73 -5.08
CA VAL A 261 -1.67 26.12 -5.81
C VAL A 261 -1.79 25.76 -7.31
N GLY A 262 -2.43 24.65 -7.66
CA GLY A 262 -2.66 24.25 -9.05
C GLY A 262 -3.67 25.10 -9.82
N THR A 263 -4.67 25.70 -9.14
CA THR A 263 -5.77 26.40 -9.83
C THR A 263 -5.62 27.92 -9.86
N THR A 264 -4.88 28.54 -8.93
CA THR A 264 -4.63 30.00 -8.94
C THR A 264 -3.24 30.42 -9.44
N SER A 265 -2.29 29.51 -9.66
CA SER A 265 -0.90 29.88 -10.02
C SER A 265 -0.52 29.78 -11.50
N VAL A 266 -1.35 29.18 -12.35
CA VAL A 266 -1.02 28.99 -13.79
C VAL A 266 -0.92 30.31 -14.56
N GLY A 267 -1.47 31.42 -14.05
CA GLY A 267 -1.48 32.71 -14.74
C GLY A 267 -0.75 33.88 -14.06
N ALA A 268 -0.57 33.88 -12.73
CA ALA A 268 -0.21 35.10 -12.00
C ALA A 268 1.00 35.02 -11.04
N SER A 269 1.61 33.84 -10.86
CA SER A 269 2.67 33.66 -9.83
C SER A 269 3.95 33.00 -10.33
N ILE A 270 4.28 33.13 -11.63
CA ILE A 270 5.57 32.65 -12.18
C ILE A 270 6.73 33.63 -11.84
N THR A 271 6.42 34.80 -11.26
CA THR A 271 7.40 35.84 -10.89
C THR A 271 7.57 36.06 -9.39
N ALA A 272 6.77 35.43 -8.53
CA ALA A 272 7.08 35.38 -7.09
C ALA A 272 8.09 34.24 -6.88
N GLY A 273 9.22 34.55 -6.26
CA GLY A 273 10.40 33.68 -6.18
C GLY A 273 10.10 32.23 -5.80
N MET A 274 10.91 31.30 -6.33
CA MET A 274 10.89 29.90 -5.92
C MET A 274 10.95 29.79 -4.40
N SER A 275 10.20 28.86 -3.82
CA SER A 275 10.30 28.55 -2.38
C SER A 275 11.75 28.18 -2.04
N GLU A 276 12.21 28.43 -0.81
CA GLU A 276 13.57 28.12 -0.37
C GLU A 276 13.93 26.64 -0.60
N GLU A 277 12.97 25.73 -0.39
CA GLU A 277 13.11 24.30 -0.68
C GLU A 277 13.24 24.00 -2.18
N GLU A 278 12.46 24.68 -3.03
CA GLU A 278 12.52 24.53 -4.48
C GLU A 278 13.85 25.06 -5.01
N GLN A 279 14.34 26.17 -4.47
CA GLN A 279 15.60 26.78 -4.87
C GLN A 279 16.80 25.90 -4.47
N ALA A 280 16.75 25.29 -3.28
CA ALA A 280 17.75 24.31 -2.84
C ALA A 280 17.76 23.05 -3.73
N MET A 281 16.58 22.49 -4.03
CA MET A 281 16.48 21.34 -4.93
C MET A 281 16.94 21.68 -6.35
N PHE A 282 16.57 22.86 -6.86
CA PHE A 282 17.00 23.30 -8.19
C PHE A 282 18.52 23.36 -8.28
N ALA A 283 19.18 23.93 -7.27
CA ALA A 283 20.64 23.99 -7.18
C ALA A 283 21.28 22.59 -7.07
N GLU A 284 20.68 21.69 -6.28
CA GLU A 284 21.12 20.29 -6.15
C GLU A 284 21.07 19.57 -7.52
N LEU A 285 19.95 19.67 -8.23
CA LEU A 285 19.76 19.02 -9.53
C LEU A 285 20.61 19.64 -10.63
N GLU A 286 20.83 20.96 -10.62
CA GLU A 286 21.78 21.60 -11.53
C GLU A 286 23.22 21.14 -11.28
N SER A 287 23.60 20.93 -10.02
CA SER A 287 24.92 20.39 -9.69
C SER A 287 25.12 18.94 -10.14
N GLN A 288 24.07 18.10 -10.09
CA GLN A 288 24.10 16.70 -10.53
C GLN A 288 24.02 16.54 -12.05
N SER A 289 23.36 17.48 -12.74
CA SER A 289 23.21 17.46 -14.20
C SER A 289 24.35 18.17 -14.94
N ALA A 290 25.20 18.92 -14.22
CA ALA A 290 26.42 19.47 -14.79
C ALA A 290 27.36 18.32 -15.18
N PRO A 291 27.85 18.26 -16.44
CA PRO A 291 28.83 17.27 -16.83
C PRO A 291 30.07 17.41 -15.95
N PRO A 292 30.77 16.32 -15.59
CA PRO A 292 32.01 16.40 -14.84
C PRO A 292 32.99 17.23 -15.67
N THR A 293 33.15 18.50 -15.30
CA THR A 293 34.20 19.35 -15.83
C THR A 293 35.51 18.69 -15.43
N ALA A 294 36.17 18.10 -16.42
CA ALA A 294 37.50 17.55 -16.32
C ALA A 294 38.37 18.48 -15.49
N SER A 295 38.88 17.96 -14.37
CA SER A 295 39.99 18.57 -13.66
C SER A 295 41.10 18.85 -14.67
N PRO A 296 41.63 20.09 -14.76
CA PRO A 296 42.77 20.34 -15.63
C PRO A 296 43.98 19.58 -15.07
N ASP A 297 44.49 18.65 -15.87
CA ASP A 297 45.83 18.07 -15.73
C ASP A 297 46.85 19.18 -15.50
N THR A 298 47.40 19.23 -14.29
CA THR A 298 48.66 19.92 -14.03
C THR A 298 49.72 18.86 -13.77
N HIS A 299 50.43 18.50 -14.84
CA HIS A 299 51.72 17.83 -14.77
C HIS A 299 52.80 18.76 -14.20
N ALA A 300 53.33 18.39 -13.03
CA ALA A 300 54.73 18.58 -12.63
C ALA A 300 54.97 17.54 -11.51
N GLY A 301 55.68 16.43 -11.71
CA GLY A 301 56.97 16.31 -12.35
C GLY A 301 58.06 16.38 -11.27
N THR A 302 58.36 15.26 -10.59
CA THR A 302 59.72 14.92 -10.14
C THR A 302 59.80 13.41 -9.91
N GLU A 303 60.61 12.78 -10.75
CA GLU A 303 61.08 11.41 -10.67
C GLU A 303 61.80 11.11 -9.35
N ARG A 304 61.66 9.90 -8.81
CA ARG A 304 62.79 8.94 -8.76
C ARG A 304 62.43 7.56 -8.20
N THR A 305 62.69 6.57 -9.07
CA THR A 305 63.29 5.24 -8.81
C THR A 305 62.52 4.17 -8.02
N ARG A 306 61.98 3.22 -8.79
CA ARG A 306 62.47 1.82 -8.94
C ARG A 306 62.70 1.01 -7.66
N ALA A 307 61.82 0.03 -7.41
CA ALA A 307 62.16 -1.40 -7.32
C ALA A 307 60.91 -2.28 -7.06
N VAL A 308 60.62 -3.16 -8.02
CA VAL A 308 59.91 -4.45 -7.88
C VAL A 308 61.00 -5.51 -7.54
N PRO A 309 60.79 -6.68 -6.88
CA PRO A 309 59.57 -7.48 -6.68
C PRO A 309 59.34 -8.06 -5.26
N ALA A 310 58.14 -8.61 -5.02
CA ALA A 310 57.92 -10.03 -4.63
C ALA A 310 56.56 -10.22 -3.94
N SER A 311 55.70 -11.09 -4.51
CA SER A 311 54.63 -11.77 -3.76
C SER A 311 55.27 -12.77 -2.79
N PRO A 312 54.71 -13.01 -1.59
CA PRO A 312 53.77 -14.13 -1.44
C PRO A 312 52.68 -13.98 -0.33
N THR A 313 51.51 -14.57 -0.62
CA THR A 313 50.75 -15.50 0.25
C THR A 313 50.08 -15.02 1.57
N THR A 314 48.80 -15.44 1.68
CA THR A 314 47.99 -15.85 2.86
C THR A 314 47.16 -14.87 3.72
N ALA A 315 45.98 -15.42 4.06
CA ALA A 315 45.06 -15.17 5.18
C ALA A 315 44.10 -13.98 5.01
N SER A 316 42.82 -14.20 4.67
CA SER A 316 41.76 -14.81 5.50
C SER A 316 41.63 -14.18 6.88
N SER A 317 40.73 -13.21 7.01
CA SER A 317 40.03 -12.95 8.28
C SER A 317 38.72 -12.20 8.01
N SER A 318 37.63 -12.97 8.02
CA SER A 318 36.27 -12.48 8.23
C SER A 318 36.13 -11.96 9.66
N PRO A 319 35.50 -10.79 9.91
CA PRO A 319 35.08 -10.43 11.25
C PRO A 319 33.72 -11.10 11.56
N SER A 320 33.77 -12.16 12.37
CA SER A 320 32.60 -12.71 13.07
C SER A 320 32.09 -11.69 14.09
N GLN A 321 30.88 -11.16 13.88
CA GLN A 321 30.15 -10.45 14.93
C GLN A 321 29.41 -11.44 15.81
N SER A 322 29.89 -11.52 17.04
CA SER A 322 29.29 -12.19 18.18
C SER A 322 28.10 -11.37 18.70
N GLN A 323 26.88 -11.90 18.61
CA GLN A 323 25.75 -11.44 19.43
C GLN A 323 25.12 -12.62 20.18
N SER A 324 25.62 -12.75 21.41
CA SER A 324 24.89 -12.98 22.67
C SER A 324 23.47 -13.54 22.58
N GLN A 325 23.32 -14.84 22.85
CA GLN A 325 22.05 -15.41 23.33
C GLN A 325 21.96 -15.25 24.86
N PRO A 326 20.81 -14.84 25.41
CA PRO A 326 20.57 -14.85 26.86
C PRO A 326 20.23 -16.26 27.36
N ARG A 327 20.91 -16.64 28.45
CA ARG A 327 20.76 -17.89 29.21
C ARG A 327 19.34 -18.05 29.75
N ARG A 328 18.71 -19.18 29.43
CA ARG A 328 17.54 -19.74 30.15
C ARG A 328 18.03 -20.34 31.49
N ALA A 329 17.42 -19.90 32.59
CA ALA A 329 17.54 -20.56 33.88
C ALA A 329 16.44 -21.63 34.02
N ASN A 330 16.85 -22.88 34.23
CA ASN A 330 16.00 -23.92 34.80
C ASN A 330 15.81 -23.65 36.29
N PRO A 331 14.64 -24.01 36.84
CA PRO A 331 14.60 -24.59 38.17
C PRO A 331 13.91 -25.95 38.15
N GLU A 332 14.65 -26.98 38.58
CA GLU A 332 14.09 -28.20 39.15
C GLU A 332 14.05 -28.09 40.68
N ALA A 333 13.08 -28.83 41.26
CA ALA A 333 12.95 -29.32 42.64
C ALA A 333 12.32 -28.39 43.69
N THR A 334 11.04 -28.62 43.99
CA THR A 334 10.63 -29.48 45.13
C THR A 334 9.17 -29.91 44.98
#